data_AF-A0A954Q280-F1
#
_entry.id   AF-A0A954Q280-F1
#
_cell.length_a   1.000
_cell.length_b   1.000
_cell.length_c   1.000
_cell.angle_alpha   90.00
_cell.angle_beta   90.00
_cell.angle_gamma   90.00
#
_symmetry.space_group_name_H-M   'P 1'
#
loop_
_entity.id
_entity.type
_entity.pdbx_description
1 polymer ?
#
loop_
_entity_poly.entity_id
_entity_poly.type
_entity_poly.pdbx_seq_one_letter_code
_entity_poly.pdbx_strand_id
1 'polypeptide(L)'
;MAKKISASVGKGGKNSPSDVRIVQELINNQLGNITPIRRLVVDGDAGKKTIAAIEEFQRRVVGMRQPDGRVDVGGKTFKALIGESSQPKRPAPPNLTARFESASRTGQTRQMMSGRITINNHTYDFRSGGHGRGFLPAGTYTVTPHRWDRSESGFSVGGVGFSFAVSDAYDSRVGDTRTLLRIHPDGGSPGTNGCIGIVGNATVQRAFREDMRTEFGRSNNQVSLQVVNGT
;
A
#
# COMPACT_ATOMS: atom_id res chain seq x y z
N MET A 1 -8.90 9.23 26.17
CA MET A 1 -10.31 9.68 26.09
C MET A 1 -10.64 10.02 24.64
N ALA A 2 -11.84 9.67 24.16
CA ALA A 2 -12.27 10.02 22.80
C ALA A 2 -12.40 11.54 22.65
N LYS A 3 -11.77 12.13 21.61
CA LYS A 3 -11.97 13.55 21.27
C LYS A 3 -13.41 13.74 20.80
N LYS A 4 -14.09 14.76 21.33
CA LYS A 4 -15.49 15.09 21.01
C LYS A 4 -15.64 16.60 20.88
N ILE A 5 -16.47 17.04 19.93
CA ILE A 5 -16.92 18.43 19.81
C ILE A 5 -18.33 18.56 20.35
N SER A 6 -18.65 19.68 20.98
CA SER A 6 -19.96 19.96 21.57
C SER A 6 -20.96 20.58 20.59
N ALA A 7 -20.47 21.25 19.55
CA ALA A 7 -21.26 21.86 18.50
C ALA A 7 -20.51 21.85 17.15
N SER A 8 -21.20 22.27 16.09
CA SER A 8 -20.62 22.30 14.75
C SER A 8 -19.51 23.34 14.60
N VAL A 9 -18.50 23.00 13.81
CA VAL A 9 -17.31 23.83 13.52
C VAL A 9 -17.15 24.02 12.02
N GLY A 10 -16.65 25.18 11.60
CA GLY A 10 -16.43 25.54 10.20
C GLY A 10 -17.53 26.45 9.65
N LYS A 11 -17.76 26.37 8.34
CA LYS A 11 -18.67 27.25 7.60
C LYS A 11 -20.10 27.14 8.12
N GLY A 12 -20.65 28.25 8.62
CA GLY A 12 -21.99 28.29 9.21
C GLY A 12 -22.16 27.44 10.48
N GLY A 13 -21.07 26.99 11.10
CA GLY A 13 -21.07 26.27 12.37
C GLY A 13 -21.21 27.20 13.58
N LYS A 14 -21.45 26.63 14.77
CA LYS A 14 -21.47 27.38 16.03
C LYS A 14 -20.09 27.94 16.39
N ASN A 15 -19.02 27.25 15.98
CA ASN A 15 -17.63 27.69 16.15
C ASN A 15 -17.25 28.03 17.59
N SER A 16 -17.71 27.21 18.55
CA SER A 16 -17.24 27.30 19.94
C SER A 16 -15.71 27.17 19.98
N PRO A 17 -14.95 28.10 20.58
CA PRO A 17 -13.48 28.09 20.49
C PRO A 17 -12.82 26.77 20.94
N SER A 18 -13.39 26.09 21.93
CA SER A 18 -12.93 24.76 22.36
C SER A 18 -13.06 23.70 21.27
N ASP A 19 -14.18 23.68 20.55
CA ASP A 19 -14.44 22.74 19.47
C ASP A 19 -13.58 23.05 18.25
N VAL A 20 -13.39 24.34 17.96
CA VAL A 20 -12.53 24.78 16.86
C VAL A 20 -11.09 24.34 17.07
N ARG A 21 -10.53 24.48 18.28
CA ARG A 21 -9.17 24.00 18.58
C ARG A 21 -9.04 22.49 18.37
N ILE A 22 -10.05 21.72 18.81
CA ILE A 22 -10.08 20.27 18.60
C ILE A 22 -10.03 19.95 17.10
N VAL A 23 -10.84 20.62 16.28
CA VAL A 23 -10.85 20.41 14.82
C VAL A 23 -9.54 20.84 14.17
N GLN A 24 -8.96 21.98 14.56
CA GLN A 24 -7.67 22.45 14.06
C GLN A 24 -6.53 21.46 14.38
N GLU A 25 -6.49 20.90 15.59
CA GLU A 25 -5.55 19.84 15.96
C GLU A 25 -5.74 18.58 15.11
N LEU A 26 -6.98 18.13 14.95
CA LEU A 26 -7.28 16.93 14.17
C LEU A 26 -6.90 17.11 12.70
N ILE A 27 -7.18 18.26 12.11
CA ILE A 27 -6.75 18.60 10.74
C ILE A 27 -5.23 18.65 10.64
N ASN A 28 -4.54 19.23 11.61
CA ASN A 28 -3.08 19.27 11.63
C ASN A 28 -2.44 17.87 11.67
N ASN A 29 -3.13 16.89 12.23
CA ASN A 29 -2.68 15.48 12.20
C ASN A 29 -2.94 14.79 10.84
N GLN A 30 -3.72 15.42 9.97
CA GLN A 30 -4.11 14.88 8.66
C GLN A 30 -3.41 15.58 7.48
N LEU A 31 -2.45 16.48 7.75
CA LEU A 31 -1.82 17.33 6.71
C LEU A 31 -1.24 16.53 5.53
N GLY A 32 -0.67 15.34 5.77
CA GLY A 32 -0.16 14.48 4.71
C GLY A 32 -1.22 14.03 3.69
N ASN A 33 -2.50 14.00 4.09
CA ASN A 33 -3.63 13.61 3.26
C ASN A 33 -4.31 14.81 2.55
N ILE A 34 -3.94 16.05 2.92
CA ILE A 34 -4.65 17.27 2.49
C ILE A 34 -3.73 18.35 1.89
N THR A 35 -2.63 17.96 1.25
CA THR A 35 -1.75 18.88 0.48
C THR A 35 -2.54 19.68 -0.57
N PRO A 36 -2.35 21.01 -0.70
CA PRO A 36 -1.25 21.83 -0.18
C PRO A 36 -1.55 22.58 1.13
N ILE A 37 -2.53 22.15 1.93
CA ILE A 37 -2.89 22.84 3.18
C ILE A 37 -1.68 22.92 4.11
N ARG A 38 -1.35 24.14 4.55
CA ARG A 38 -0.33 24.37 5.58
C ARG A 38 -0.91 24.12 6.96
N ARG A 39 -0.04 23.78 7.91
CA ARG A 39 -0.38 23.63 9.32
C ARG A 39 -1.15 24.85 9.81
N LEU A 40 -2.32 24.61 10.40
CA LEU A 40 -3.18 25.63 11.01
C LEU A 40 -2.60 26.05 12.37
N VAL A 41 -2.81 27.31 12.72
CA VAL A 41 -2.67 27.77 14.10
C VAL A 41 -3.85 27.24 14.91
N VAL A 42 -3.61 26.72 16.10
CA VAL A 42 -4.66 26.20 17.00
C VAL A 42 -5.13 27.34 17.91
N ASP A 43 -5.79 28.32 17.32
CA ASP A 43 -6.24 29.55 17.99
C ASP A 43 -7.70 29.45 18.49
N GLY A 44 -8.48 28.50 17.97
CA GLY A 44 -9.91 28.41 18.23
C GLY A 44 -10.76 29.32 17.34
N ASP A 45 -10.18 29.91 16.29
CA ASP A 45 -10.89 30.69 15.28
C ASP A 45 -11.15 29.88 14.00
N ALA A 46 -12.42 29.77 13.64
CA ALA A 46 -12.87 29.08 12.43
C ALA A 46 -12.81 29.99 11.20
N GLY A 47 -11.70 30.71 11.05
CA GLY A 47 -11.47 31.62 9.93
C GLY A 47 -11.26 30.91 8.59
N LYS A 48 -11.01 31.70 7.54
CA LYS A 48 -10.89 31.21 6.15
C LYS A 48 -9.92 30.04 5.99
N LYS A 49 -8.80 30.03 6.73
CA LYS A 49 -7.81 28.95 6.67
C LYS A 49 -8.35 27.64 7.26
N THR A 50 -9.01 27.72 8.41
CA THR A 50 -9.65 26.57 9.05
C THR A 50 -10.74 25.99 8.15
N ILE A 51 -11.59 26.83 7.58
CA ILE A 51 -12.66 26.40 6.66
C ILE A 51 -12.09 25.76 5.40
N ALA A 52 -11.09 26.37 4.76
CA ALA A 52 -10.45 25.80 3.57
C ALA A 52 -9.81 24.43 3.85
N ALA A 53 -9.22 24.26 5.03
CA ALA A 53 -8.66 22.97 5.43
C ALA A 53 -9.74 21.91 5.68
N ILE A 54 -10.90 22.29 6.25
CA ILE A 54 -12.05 21.40 6.39
C ILE A 54 -12.56 20.97 5.01
N GLU A 55 -12.74 21.92 4.09
CA GLU A 55 -13.19 21.66 2.71
C GLU A 55 -12.24 20.70 2.00
N GLU A 56 -10.92 20.86 2.17
CA GLU A 56 -9.94 20.00 1.54
C GLU A 56 -9.91 18.60 2.15
N PHE A 57 -10.05 18.49 3.47
CA PHE A 57 -10.19 17.21 4.15
C PHE A 57 -11.45 16.46 3.68
N GLN A 58 -12.58 17.15 3.60
CA GLN A 58 -13.81 16.59 3.08
C GLN A 58 -13.67 16.10 1.63
N ARG A 59 -12.99 16.88 0.79
CA ARG A 59 -12.75 16.52 -0.61
C ARG A 59 -11.89 15.27 -0.74
N ARG A 60 -10.74 15.25 -0.07
CA ARG A 60 -9.70 14.23 -0.29
C ARG A 60 -9.86 12.99 0.55
N VAL A 61 -10.28 13.15 1.81
CA VAL A 61 -10.33 12.04 2.79
C VAL A 61 -11.74 11.50 2.91
N VAL A 62 -12.74 12.38 3.01
CA VAL A 62 -14.15 11.95 3.14
C VAL A 62 -14.77 11.59 1.78
N GLY A 63 -14.19 12.07 0.68
CA GLY A 63 -14.67 11.81 -0.69
C GLY A 63 -15.92 12.61 -1.07
N MET A 64 -16.15 13.76 -0.43
CA MET A 64 -17.29 14.63 -0.75
C MET A 64 -17.08 15.32 -2.11
N ARG A 65 -18.02 15.12 -3.04
CA ARG A 65 -18.02 15.80 -4.36
C ARG A 65 -18.15 17.31 -4.22
N GLN A 66 -18.93 17.76 -3.23
CA GLN A 66 -19.14 19.17 -2.90
C GLN A 66 -18.84 19.37 -1.41
N PRO A 67 -17.59 19.69 -1.05
CA PRO A 67 -17.24 20.01 0.33
C PRO A 67 -18.03 21.22 0.83
N ASP A 68 -18.62 21.08 2.01
CA ASP A 68 -19.46 22.11 2.64
C ASP A 68 -18.68 22.97 3.66
N GLY A 69 -17.47 22.56 4.03
CA GLY A 69 -16.61 23.28 4.96
C GLY A 69 -17.08 23.21 6.41
N ARG A 70 -17.96 22.27 6.76
CA ARG A 70 -18.57 22.11 8.08
C ARG A 70 -18.33 20.74 8.72
N VAL A 71 -18.05 20.74 10.01
CA VAL A 71 -17.84 19.56 10.86
C VAL A 71 -18.95 19.51 11.90
N ASP A 72 -19.94 18.63 11.71
CA ASP A 72 -21.03 18.42 12.68
C ASP A 72 -20.67 17.38 13.75
N VAL A 73 -21.30 17.51 14.92
CA VAL A 73 -21.12 16.60 16.07
C VAL A 73 -21.48 15.17 15.65
N GLY A 74 -20.52 14.25 15.75
CA GLY A 74 -20.70 12.85 15.35
C GLY A 74 -20.93 12.64 13.85
N GLY A 75 -20.80 13.69 13.03
CA GLY A 75 -20.98 13.65 11.59
C GLY A 75 -19.86 12.91 10.87
N LYS A 76 -20.05 12.64 9.57
CA LYS A 76 -19.10 11.89 8.72
C LYS A 76 -17.69 12.49 8.76
N THR A 77 -17.60 13.82 8.62
CA THR A 77 -16.33 14.55 8.67
C THR A 77 -15.65 14.40 10.02
N PHE A 78 -16.41 14.49 11.12
CA PHE A 78 -15.86 14.33 12.48
C PHE A 78 -15.36 12.91 12.73
N LYS A 79 -16.15 11.89 12.36
CA LYS A 79 -15.75 10.48 12.46
C LYS A 79 -14.47 10.17 11.68
N ALA A 80 -14.33 10.71 10.47
CA ALA A 80 -13.12 10.57 9.68
C ALA A 80 -11.91 11.25 10.34
N LEU A 81 -12.08 12.45 10.93
CA LEU A 81 -11.01 13.17 11.64
C LEU A 81 -10.48 12.39 12.85
N ILE A 82 -11.34 11.69 13.59
CA ILE A 82 -10.95 10.88 14.76
C ILE A 82 -10.57 9.45 14.41
N GLY A 83 -10.54 9.08 13.11
CA GLY A 83 -10.17 7.74 12.66
C GLY A 83 -11.25 6.67 12.83
N GLU A 84 -12.49 7.06 13.10
CA GLU A 84 -13.66 6.17 13.28
C GLU A 84 -14.51 6.04 11.99
N SER A 85 -13.96 6.38 10.82
CA SER A 85 -14.72 6.23 9.58
C SER A 85 -15.04 4.75 9.31
N SER A 86 -16.31 4.39 9.51
CA SER A 86 -16.98 3.15 9.15
C SER A 86 -17.12 2.99 7.63
N GLN A 87 -16.02 3.16 6.90
CA GLN A 87 -15.87 2.46 5.64
C GLN A 87 -15.07 1.21 5.96
N PRO A 88 -15.59 -0.02 5.72
CA PRO A 88 -14.64 -1.03 5.32
C PRO A 88 -13.90 -0.40 4.15
N LYS A 89 -12.58 -0.24 4.25
CA LYS A 89 -11.75 -0.19 3.05
C LYS A 89 -12.31 -1.34 2.21
N ARG A 90 -13.09 -1.08 1.14
CA ARG A 90 -13.09 -2.01 0.02
C ARG A 90 -11.60 -2.25 -0.18
N PRO A 91 -11.08 -3.48 -0.06
CA PRO A 91 -9.69 -3.68 -0.39
C PRO A 91 -9.54 -3.03 -1.75
N ALA A 92 -8.67 -2.00 -1.81
CA ALA A 92 -8.35 -1.42 -3.10
C ALA A 92 -8.03 -2.62 -4.00
N PRO A 93 -8.56 -2.68 -5.23
CA PRO A 93 -8.22 -3.77 -6.13
C PRO A 93 -6.70 -3.95 -6.08
N PRO A 94 -6.20 -5.19 -5.93
CA PRO A 94 -4.79 -5.40 -5.70
C PRO A 94 -3.99 -4.70 -6.80
N ASN A 95 -3.14 -3.76 -6.42
CA ASN A 95 -2.36 -2.98 -7.39
C ASN A 95 -1.31 -3.87 -8.08
N LEU A 96 -1.02 -5.03 -7.49
CA LEU A 96 -0.13 -6.07 -8.00
C LEU A 96 -0.86 -7.41 -7.95
N THR A 97 -0.95 -8.13 -9.07
CA THR A 97 -1.50 -9.50 -9.10
C THR A 97 -0.49 -10.46 -9.67
N ALA A 98 -0.15 -11.52 -8.94
CA ALA A 98 0.70 -12.61 -9.39
C ALA A 98 -0.13 -13.88 -9.56
N ARG A 99 -0.18 -14.41 -10.78
CA ARG A 99 -0.89 -15.66 -11.10
C ARG A 99 0.11 -16.73 -11.50
N PHE A 100 0.15 -17.82 -10.75
CA PHE A 100 0.87 -19.02 -11.19
C PHE A 100 0.19 -19.64 -12.41
N GLU A 101 0.95 -20.16 -13.36
CA GLU A 101 0.41 -20.72 -14.61
C GLU A 101 0.96 -22.11 -14.90
N SER A 102 2.18 -22.41 -14.45
CA SER A 102 2.78 -23.72 -14.67
C SER A 102 3.73 -24.08 -13.55
N ALA A 103 4.05 -25.36 -13.47
CA ALA A 103 4.93 -25.91 -12.46
C ALA A 103 5.96 -26.85 -13.06
N SER A 104 7.19 -26.83 -12.55
CA SER A 104 8.17 -27.88 -12.85
C SER A 104 7.70 -29.23 -12.29
N ARG A 105 8.01 -30.34 -12.99
CA ARG A 105 7.63 -31.71 -12.59
C ARG A 105 8.50 -32.26 -11.45
N THR A 106 8.57 -31.55 -10.33
CA THR A 106 9.29 -31.94 -9.12
C THR A 106 8.38 -31.69 -7.92
N GLY A 107 8.29 -32.65 -6.99
CA GLY A 107 7.30 -32.66 -5.89
C GLY A 107 7.17 -31.34 -5.12
N GLN A 108 6.05 -31.15 -4.40
CA GLN A 108 5.55 -29.86 -3.91
C GLN A 108 6.57 -28.91 -3.25
N THR A 109 7.55 -29.41 -2.50
CA THR A 109 8.58 -28.59 -1.81
C THR A 109 9.78 -28.21 -2.68
N ARG A 110 9.98 -28.89 -3.81
CA ARG A 110 10.99 -28.60 -4.85
C ARG A 110 10.37 -28.09 -6.14
N GLN A 111 9.07 -27.81 -6.11
CA GLN A 111 8.34 -27.33 -7.26
C GLN A 111 8.70 -25.87 -7.51
N MET A 112 9.22 -25.58 -8.69
CA MET A 112 9.33 -24.22 -9.19
C MET A 112 8.03 -23.89 -9.91
N MET A 113 7.36 -22.84 -9.47
CA MET A 113 6.18 -22.32 -10.13
C MET A 113 6.57 -21.15 -11.01
N SER A 114 6.07 -21.13 -12.23
CA SER A 114 6.18 -19.99 -13.15
C SER A 114 4.81 -19.35 -13.33
N GLY A 115 4.77 -18.06 -13.60
CA GLY A 115 3.53 -17.35 -13.81
C GLY A 115 3.72 -15.93 -14.31
N ARG A 116 2.62 -15.17 -14.33
CA ARG A 116 2.60 -13.77 -14.75
C ARG A 116 2.23 -12.85 -13.58
N ILE A 117 2.96 -11.76 -13.45
CA ILE A 117 2.71 -10.71 -12.46
C ILE A 117 2.40 -9.39 -13.17
N THR A 118 1.29 -8.77 -12.80
CA THR A 118 0.77 -7.55 -13.44
C THR A 118 0.77 -6.37 -12.46
N ILE A 119 1.34 -5.25 -12.91
CA ILE A 119 1.49 -3.97 -12.19
C ILE A 119 1.40 -2.83 -13.21
N ASN A 120 0.70 -1.74 -12.90
CA ASN A 120 0.54 -0.60 -13.84
C ASN A 120 0.11 -1.00 -15.27
N ASN A 121 -0.76 -2.02 -15.42
CA ASN A 121 -1.15 -2.61 -16.71
C ASN A 121 -0.03 -3.28 -17.52
N HIS A 122 1.20 -3.34 -17.01
CA HIS A 122 2.28 -4.14 -17.58
C HIS A 122 2.32 -5.51 -16.93
N THR A 123 2.69 -6.52 -17.70
CA THR A 123 2.75 -7.92 -17.25
C THR A 123 4.15 -8.48 -17.46
N TYR A 124 4.64 -9.19 -16.46
CA TYR A 124 5.99 -9.72 -16.38
C TYR A 124 5.95 -11.20 -16.03
N ASP A 125 6.92 -11.96 -16.54
CA ASP A 125 7.10 -13.34 -16.14
C ASP A 125 7.80 -13.39 -14.78
N PHE A 126 7.36 -14.32 -13.93
CA PHE A 126 8.01 -14.58 -12.67
C PHE A 126 8.15 -16.07 -12.39
N ARG A 127 9.08 -16.40 -11.50
CA ARG A 127 9.25 -17.72 -10.89
C ARG A 127 9.21 -17.62 -9.38
N SER A 128 8.79 -18.70 -8.73
CA SER A 128 8.85 -18.83 -7.29
C SER A 128 9.11 -20.28 -6.89
N GLY A 129 9.94 -20.48 -5.86
CA GLY A 129 10.31 -21.83 -5.43
C GLY A 129 11.37 -22.47 -6.33
N GLY A 130 11.41 -23.81 -6.33
CA GLY A 130 12.55 -24.57 -6.86
C GLY A 130 13.68 -24.77 -5.85
N HIS A 131 13.73 -23.93 -4.81
CA HIS A 131 14.66 -24.04 -3.69
C HIS A 131 13.94 -23.87 -2.33
N GLY A 132 14.66 -24.14 -1.24
CA GLY A 132 14.20 -23.90 0.11
C GLY A 132 12.92 -24.65 0.47
N ARG A 133 11.94 -23.93 1.02
CA ARG A 133 10.65 -24.47 1.49
C ARG A 133 9.53 -24.29 0.45
N GLY A 134 9.87 -24.28 -0.84
CA GLY A 134 8.92 -24.15 -1.95
C GLY A 134 8.52 -22.72 -2.31
N PHE A 135 7.61 -22.62 -3.29
CA PHE A 135 7.11 -21.36 -3.85
C PHE A 135 6.26 -20.55 -2.87
N LEU A 136 6.07 -19.26 -3.14
CA LEU A 136 5.24 -18.36 -2.33
C LEU A 136 3.79 -18.89 -2.23
N PRO A 137 3.20 -19.07 -1.04
CA PRO A 137 1.82 -19.54 -0.95
C PRO A 137 0.84 -18.54 -1.58
N ALA A 138 -0.27 -19.05 -2.13
CA ALA A 138 -1.35 -18.18 -2.58
C ALA A 138 -1.96 -17.41 -1.40
N GLY A 139 -2.37 -16.17 -1.62
CA GLY A 139 -2.86 -15.30 -0.56
C GLY A 139 -2.72 -13.82 -0.89
N THR A 140 -3.10 -12.98 0.07
CA THR A 140 -2.97 -11.53 -0.02
C THR A 140 -1.79 -11.08 0.84
N TYR A 141 -0.94 -10.23 0.28
CA TYR A 141 0.28 -9.75 0.90
C TYR A 141 0.37 -8.23 0.87
N THR A 142 1.12 -7.69 1.81
CA THR A 142 1.65 -6.33 1.71
C THR A 142 3.05 -6.38 1.11
N VAL A 143 3.31 -5.50 0.13
CA VAL A 143 4.65 -5.26 -0.42
C VAL A 143 5.09 -3.85 -0.02
N THR A 144 6.35 -3.69 0.39
CA THR A 144 6.95 -2.41 0.76
C THR A 144 8.33 -2.22 0.10
N PRO A 145 8.79 -0.97 -0.11
CA PRO A 145 10.15 -0.69 -0.53
C PRO A 145 11.16 -1.36 0.41
N HIS A 146 12.23 -1.93 -0.14
CA HIS A 146 13.31 -2.49 0.66
C HIS A 146 14.67 -2.01 0.13
N ARG A 147 15.07 -2.42 -1.08
CA ARG A 147 16.31 -1.95 -1.73
C ARG A 147 16.06 -1.65 -3.20
N TRP A 148 16.28 -0.41 -3.60
CA TRP A 148 16.14 0.03 -4.99
C TRP A 148 17.30 -0.40 -5.88
N ASP A 149 18.47 -0.61 -5.29
CA ASP A 149 19.67 -1.09 -5.97
C ASP A 149 20.30 -2.26 -5.21
N ARG A 150 20.67 -3.30 -5.96
CA ARG A 150 21.34 -4.51 -5.48
C ARG A 150 22.32 -5.00 -6.54
N SER A 151 23.39 -5.63 -6.11
CA SER A 151 24.44 -6.19 -6.97
C SER A 151 24.71 -7.67 -6.69
N GLU A 152 24.07 -8.24 -5.66
CA GLU A 152 24.19 -9.66 -5.36
C GLU A 152 23.63 -10.50 -6.52
N SER A 153 24.35 -11.56 -6.90
CA SER A 153 24.04 -12.34 -8.11
C SER A 153 22.64 -12.95 -8.11
N GLY A 154 22.14 -13.39 -6.95
CA GLY A 154 20.77 -13.91 -6.80
C GLY A 154 19.66 -12.85 -6.83
N PHE A 155 20.03 -11.56 -6.84
CA PHE A 155 19.11 -10.42 -6.78
C PHE A 155 19.34 -9.43 -7.93
N SER A 156 20.12 -9.80 -8.94
CA SER A 156 20.43 -8.95 -10.08
C SER A 156 20.53 -9.74 -11.38
N VAL A 157 20.09 -9.12 -12.48
CA VAL A 157 20.23 -9.66 -13.83
C VAL A 157 20.72 -8.55 -14.75
N GLY A 158 21.79 -8.81 -15.52
CA GLY A 158 22.36 -7.83 -16.44
C GLY A 158 22.73 -6.50 -15.77
N GLY A 159 23.25 -6.55 -14.53
CA GLY A 159 23.65 -5.38 -13.75
C GLY A 159 22.49 -4.60 -13.12
N VAL A 160 21.25 -5.09 -13.19
CA VAL A 160 20.07 -4.46 -12.58
C VAL A 160 19.60 -5.32 -11.42
N GLY A 161 19.67 -4.78 -10.20
CA GLY A 161 19.19 -5.46 -9.01
C GLY A 161 18.31 -4.58 -8.14
N PHE A 162 17.35 -5.21 -7.48
CA PHE A 162 16.44 -4.60 -6.52
C PHE A 162 15.86 -5.67 -5.59
N SER A 163 15.20 -5.24 -4.53
CA SER A 163 14.27 -6.11 -3.82
C SER A 163 13.19 -5.31 -3.11
N PHE A 164 11.99 -5.86 -3.07
CA PHE A 164 10.86 -5.34 -2.31
C PHE A 164 10.44 -6.36 -1.26
N ALA A 165 10.15 -5.92 -0.04
CA ALA A 165 9.78 -6.81 1.04
C ALA A 165 8.32 -7.22 0.89
N VAL A 166 8.04 -8.51 1.03
CA VAL A 166 6.69 -9.10 1.03
C VAL A 166 6.39 -9.53 2.46
N SER A 167 5.20 -9.22 2.97
CA SER A 167 4.78 -9.57 4.32
C SER A 167 4.85 -11.07 4.57
N ASP A 168 5.10 -11.43 5.84
CA ASP A 168 5.12 -12.81 6.27
C ASP A 168 3.75 -13.47 6.04
N ALA A 169 3.75 -14.77 5.77
CA ALA A 169 2.52 -15.54 5.58
C ALA A 169 2.65 -16.95 6.11
N TYR A 170 1.60 -17.44 6.77
CA TYR A 170 1.50 -18.84 7.16
C TYR A 170 1.36 -19.73 5.94
N ASP A 171 2.13 -20.82 5.90
CA ASP A 171 2.13 -21.79 4.82
C ASP A 171 1.82 -23.18 5.35
N SER A 172 0.58 -23.61 5.10
CA SER A 172 0.09 -24.92 5.54
C SER A 172 0.87 -26.10 4.94
N ARG A 173 1.55 -25.92 3.80
CA ARG A 173 2.36 -26.98 3.17
C ARG A 173 3.60 -27.33 3.99
N VAL A 174 4.04 -26.41 4.83
CA VAL A 174 5.24 -26.57 5.67
C VAL A 174 4.97 -26.33 7.16
N GLY A 175 3.71 -26.07 7.54
CA GLY A 175 3.25 -25.95 8.92
C GLY A 175 3.81 -24.75 9.69
N ASP A 176 4.15 -23.65 9.01
CA ASP A 176 4.89 -22.54 9.63
C ASP A 176 4.73 -21.22 8.87
N THR A 177 5.12 -20.12 9.51
CA THR A 177 5.16 -18.78 8.91
C THR A 177 6.42 -18.62 8.05
N ARG A 178 6.21 -18.27 6.77
CA ARG A 178 7.26 -17.93 5.81
C ARG A 178 7.62 -16.45 6.01
N THR A 179 8.88 -16.19 6.34
CA THR A 179 9.40 -14.84 6.57
C THR A 179 10.47 -14.47 5.55
N LEU A 180 10.89 -13.19 5.55
CA LEU A 180 11.95 -12.66 4.67
C LEU A 180 11.66 -12.83 3.16
N LEU A 181 10.38 -12.91 2.81
CA LEU A 181 9.88 -13.02 1.45
C LEU A 181 10.10 -11.71 0.69
N ARG A 182 10.45 -11.82 -0.60
CA ARG A 182 10.79 -10.66 -1.43
C ARG A 182 10.28 -10.80 -2.86
N ILE A 183 10.19 -9.67 -3.55
CA ILE A 183 10.18 -9.59 -5.02
C ILE A 183 11.55 -9.08 -5.46
N HIS A 184 12.22 -9.76 -6.39
CA HIS A 184 13.54 -9.39 -6.90
C HIS A 184 13.78 -9.98 -8.29
N PRO A 185 14.83 -9.58 -9.04
CA PRO A 185 15.25 -10.29 -10.26
C PRO A 185 15.59 -11.76 -9.97
N ASP A 186 15.18 -12.67 -10.85
CA ASP A 186 15.57 -14.10 -10.82
C ASP A 186 17.01 -14.28 -11.33
N GLY A 187 17.97 -13.72 -10.59
CA GLY A 187 19.39 -13.80 -10.89
C GLY A 187 20.04 -15.10 -10.41
N GLY A 188 21.19 -15.44 -10.97
CA GLY A 188 21.90 -16.69 -10.64
C GLY A 188 21.20 -17.92 -11.23
N SER A 189 21.16 -19.01 -10.46
CA SER A 189 20.45 -20.23 -10.87
C SER A 189 18.93 -20.01 -10.81
N PRO A 190 18.14 -20.48 -11.80
CA PRO A 190 16.71 -20.25 -11.85
C PRO A 190 15.96 -20.68 -10.58
N GLY A 191 15.10 -19.81 -10.05
CA GLY A 191 14.23 -20.10 -8.91
C GLY A 191 14.64 -19.38 -7.63
N THR A 192 13.81 -19.53 -6.58
CA THR A 192 13.93 -18.77 -5.34
C THR A 192 13.68 -19.65 -4.10
N ASN A 193 14.05 -19.15 -2.91
CA ASN A 193 13.70 -19.76 -1.62
C ASN A 193 12.26 -19.41 -1.13
N GLY A 194 11.35 -19.14 -2.07
CA GLY A 194 9.95 -18.73 -1.83
C GLY A 194 9.64 -17.28 -2.18
N CYS A 195 10.62 -16.51 -2.69
CA CYS A 195 10.42 -15.17 -3.24
C CYS A 195 9.72 -15.20 -4.61
N ILE A 196 9.30 -14.04 -5.10
CA ILE A 196 8.96 -13.81 -6.51
C ILE A 196 10.23 -13.33 -7.23
N GLY A 197 10.75 -14.16 -8.13
CA GLY A 197 11.86 -13.84 -9.02
C GLY A 197 11.34 -13.34 -10.37
N ILE A 198 11.58 -12.08 -10.72
CA ILE A 198 11.20 -11.52 -12.02
C ILE A 198 12.15 -12.05 -13.11
N VAL A 199 11.58 -12.65 -14.14
CA VAL A 199 12.32 -13.28 -15.24
C VAL A 199 12.46 -12.28 -16.39
N GLY A 200 13.65 -12.23 -16.98
CA GLY A 200 13.93 -11.38 -18.14
C GLY A 200 15.28 -10.67 -18.04
N ASN A 201 15.66 -9.99 -19.11
CA ASN A 201 16.94 -9.27 -19.20
C ASN A 201 16.92 -7.94 -18.41
N ALA A 202 18.03 -7.20 -18.44
CA ALA A 202 18.18 -5.91 -17.75
C ALA A 202 17.06 -4.90 -18.06
N THR A 203 16.55 -4.87 -19.30
CA THR A 203 15.45 -3.98 -19.70
C THR A 203 14.18 -4.32 -18.96
N VAL A 204 13.84 -5.61 -18.88
CA VAL A 204 12.68 -6.10 -18.12
C VAL A 204 12.81 -5.75 -16.64
N GLN A 205 13.99 -5.97 -16.06
CA GLN A 205 14.24 -5.64 -14.64
C GLN A 205 14.09 -4.15 -14.35
N ARG A 206 14.59 -3.27 -15.23
CA ARG A 206 14.41 -1.82 -15.07
C ARG A 206 12.94 -1.44 -15.16
N ALA A 207 12.22 -1.94 -16.16
CA ALA A 207 10.81 -1.65 -16.36
C ALA A 207 9.97 -2.04 -15.13
N PHE A 208 10.11 -3.28 -14.65
CA PHE A 208 9.41 -3.74 -13.45
C PHE A 208 9.72 -2.87 -12.22
N ARG A 209 11.01 -2.51 -12.04
CA ARG A 209 11.42 -1.64 -10.92
C ARG A 209 10.78 -0.26 -11.00
N GLU A 210 10.70 0.35 -12.19
CA GLU A 210 10.03 1.65 -12.38
C GLU A 210 8.52 1.56 -12.12
N ASP A 211 7.88 0.47 -12.51
CA ASP A 211 6.46 0.28 -12.23
C ASP A 211 6.17 0.15 -10.74
N MET A 212 6.98 -0.61 -10.02
CA MET A 212 6.90 -0.69 -8.57
C MET A 212 7.12 0.68 -7.91
N ARG A 213 8.08 1.49 -8.41
CA ARG A 213 8.32 2.85 -7.90
C ARG A 213 7.10 3.75 -8.09
N THR A 214 6.51 3.71 -9.29
CA THR A 214 5.30 4.46 -9.61
C THR A 214 4.16 4.07 -8.67
N GLU A 215 3.98 2.75 -8.45
CA GLU A 215 2.87 2.26 -7.65
C GLU A 215 3.06 2.53 -6.15
N PHE A 216 4.28 2.44 -5.62
CA PHE A 216 4.57 2.89 -4.26
C PHE A 216 4.30 4.38 -4.07
N GLY A 217 4.60 5.21 -5.08
CA GLY A 217 4.29 6.64 -5.06
C GLY A 217 2.79 6.93 -4.98
N ARG A 218 1.94 6.08 -5.57
CA ARG A 218 0.47 6.18 -5.51
C ARG A 218 -0.14 5.62 -4.24
N SER A 219 0.53 4.64 -3.63
CA SER A 219 -0.03 3.82 -2.56
C SER A 219 0.65 4.01 -1.21
N ASN A 220 1.22 5.20 -0.97
CA ASN A 220 1.91 5.56 0.27
C ASN A 220 2.94 4.49 0.71
N ASN A 221 3.77 4.04 -0.25
CA ASN A 221 4.78 3.00 -0.08
C ASN A 221 4.26 1.62 0.37
N GLN A 222 2.96 1.34 0.20
CA GLN A 222 2.37 0.05 0.53
C GLN A 222 1.53 -0.49 -0.63
N VAL A 223 1.99 -1.57 -1.25
CA VAL A 223 1.29 -2.21 -2.38
C VAL A 223 0.62 -3.50 -1.92
N SER A 224 -0.65 -3.67 -2.28
CA SER A 224 -1.35 -4.94 -2.08
C SER A 224 -1.00 -5.90 -3.21
N LEU A 225 -0.42 -7.06 -2.86
CA LEU A 225 -0.13 -8.15 -3.78
C LEU A 225 -1.15 -9.26 -3.58
N GLN A 226 -1.86 -9.62 -4.65
CA GLN A 226 -2.69 -10.82 -4.68
C GLN A 226 -1.96 -11.94 -5.42
N VAL A 227 -1.64 -13.03 -4.71
CA VAL A 227 -1.07 -14.25 -5.30
C VAL A 227 -2.17 -15.28 -5.47
N VAL A 228 -2.38 -15.73 -6.71
CA VAL A 228 -3.41 -16.72 -7.04
C VAL A 228 -2.79 -17.91 -7.78
N ASN A 229 -3.34 -19.09 -7.54
CA ASN A 229 -3.05 -20.25 -8.35
C ASN A 229 -3.77 -20.14 -9.69
N GLY A 230 -3.12 -20.55 -10.77
CA GLY A 230 -3.78 -20.75 -12.06
C GLY A 230 -4.78 -21.89 -11.96
N THR A 231 -5.92 -21.71 -12.61
CA THR A 231 -6.85 -22.79 -12.99
C THR A 231 -6.21 -23.72 -13.99
#